data_AF-A0A1Y4W4I0-F1
#
_entry.id   AF-A0A1Y4W4I0-F1
#
_cell.length_a   1.000
_cell.length_b   1.000
_cell.length_c   1.000
_cell.angle_alpha   90.00
_cell.angle_beta   90.00
_cell.angle_gamma   90.00
#
_symmetry.space_group_name_H-M   'P 1'
#
loop_
_entity.id
_entity.type
_entity.pdbx_description
1 polymer ?
#
loop_
_entity_poly.entity_id
_entity_poly.type
_entity_poly.pdbx_seq_one_letter_code
_entity_poly.pdbx_strand_id
1 'polypeptide(L)'
;MAFNKELYDLSNPDEPTKVTEHKDIEDDGQTVTITEVPETPEEPTEPEQPTTPDTPNKTTDAPKTGDNTNIALFLGLLVLSGAGVAGTYFFKRRRS
;
A
#
# COMPACT_ATOMS: atom_id res chain seq x y z
N MET A 1 19.22 14.30 -20.55
CA MET A 1 19.18 14.68 -19.13
C MET A 1 19.65 13.44 -18.38
N ALA A 2 20.91 13.40 -17.95
CA ALA A 2 21.50 12.18 -17.39
C ALA A 2 20.86 11.87 -16.03
N PHE A 3 20.11 10.78 -15.94
CA PHE A 3 19.50 10.32 -14.70
C PHE A 3 20.50 9.39 -13.99
N ASN A 4 21.25 9.93 -13.03
CA ASN A 4 22.20 9.14 -12.23
C ASN A 4 21.44 8.44 -11.10
N LYS A 5 21.63 7.12 -10.95
CA LYS A 5 21.04 6.33 -9.86
C LYS A 5 22.14 5.71 -9.01
N GLU A 6 22.21 6.15 -7.75
CA GLU A 6 23.13 5.62 -6.74
C GLU A 6 22.35 4.84 -5.67
N LEU A 7 22.93 3.74 -5.18
CA LEU A 7 22.39 2.97 -4.05
C LEU A 7 23.42 2.94 -2.92
N TYR A 8 23.01 3.33 -1.71
CA TYR A 8 23.82 3.27 -0.50
C TYR A 8 23.23 2.26 0.49
N ASP A 9 24.10 1.48 1.12
CA ASP A 9 23.77 0.72 2.31
C ASP A 9 23.90 1.64 3.54
N LEU A 10 22.78 1.79 4.25
CA LEU A 10 22.64 2.65 5.43
C LEU A 10 22.59 1.83 6.73
N SER A 11 22.93 0.54 6.68
CA SER A 11 22.96 -0.35 7.84
C SER A 11 23.87 0.17 8.96
N ASN A 12 24.94 0.90 8.60
CA ASN A 12 25.74 1.69 9.54
C ASN A 12 25.56 3.20 9.23
N PRO A 13 24.77 3.94 10.01
CA PRO A 13 24.39 5.32 9.68
C PRO A 13 25.55 6.31 9.73
N ASP A 14 26.61 5.98 10.49
CA ASP A 14 27.82 6.81 10.60
C ASP A 14 28.79 6.59 9.42
N GLU A 15 28.65 5.49 8.68
CA GLU A 15 29.50 5.14 7.54
C GLU A 15 28.67 4.47 6.41
N PRO A 16 27.87 5.26 5.68
CA PRO A 16 27.10 4.76 4.55
C PRO A 16 28.02 4.23 3.45
N THR A 17 27.76 3.01 2.98
CA THR A 17 28.61 2.36 1.96
C THR A 17 27.92 2.39 0.60
N LYS A 18 28.61 2.87 -0.44
CA LYS A 18 28.08 2.89 -1.81
C LYS A 18 28.10 1.47 -2.40
N VAL A 19 26.93 0.94 -2.73
CA VAL A 19 26.77 -0.45 -3.20
C VAL A 19 26.82 -0.54 -4.72
N THR A 20 26.18 0.41 -5.40
CA THR A 20 26.18 0.44 -6.86
C THR A 20 25.93 1.85 -7.38
N GLU A 21 26.44 2.12 -8.58
CA GLU A 21 26.30 3.37 -9.29
C GLU A 21 26.02 3.06 -10.76
N HIS A 22 24.90 3.58 -11.26
CA HIS A 22 24.59 3.55 -12.68
C HIS A 22 24.72 4.99 -13.18
N LYS A 23 25.87 5.28 -13.79
CA LYS A 23 26.24 6.62 -14.26
C LYS A 23 25.54 7.02 -15.55
N ASP A 24 25.10 6.04 -16.33
CA ASP A 24 24.48 6.29 -17.63
C ASP A 24 23.47 5.20 -17.97
N ILE A 25 22.22 5.61 -18.26
CA ILE A 25 21.17 4.72 -18.78
C ILE A 25 21.25 4.58 -20.30
N GLU A 26 21.98 5.48 -20.97
CA GLU A 26 22.25 5.43 -22.41
C GLU A 26 23.52 4.58 -22.71
N ASP A 27 24.08 3.90 -21.71
CA ASP A 27 25.20 2.97 -21.92
C ASP A 27 24.72 1.77 -22.75
N ASP A 28 25.19 1.69 -23.99
CA ASP A 28 24.92 0.57 -24.91
C ASP A 28 25.40 -0.78 -24.36
N GLY A 29 26.39 -0.80 -23.45
CA GLY A 29 26.83 -2.02 -22.76
C GLY A 29 25.82 -2.54 -21.72
N GLN A 30 24.86 -1.70 -21.33
CA GLN A 30 23.77 -1.99 -20.40
C GLN A 30 22.41 -2.06 -21.09
N THR A 31 22.34 -1.66 -22.36
CA THR A 31 21.11 -1.57 -23.15
C THR A 31 21.06 -2.67 -24.21
N VAL A 32 20.05 -3.54 -24.14
CA VAL A 32 19.80 -4.53 -25.20
C VAL A 32 18.97 -3.88 -26.31
N THR A 33 19.60 -3.57 -27.43
CA THR A 33 18.93 -3.06 -28.63
C THR A 33 18.52 -4.22 -29.54
N ILE A 34 17.21 -4.35 -29.79
CA ILE A 34 16.67 -5.33 -30.74
C ILE A 34 16.75 -4.70 -32.14
N THR A 35 17.82 -4.98 -32.88
CA THR A 35 18.05 -4.45 -34.24
C THR A 35 17.50 -5.34 -35.35
N GLU A 36 17.11 -6.57 -35.06
CA GLU A 36 16.65 -7.51 -36.08
C GLU A 36 15.14 -7.72 -35.98
N VAL A 37 14.43 -7.21 -36.98
CA VAL A 37 13.03 -7.57 -37.22
C VAL A 37 13.06 -8.97 -37.83
N PRO A 38 12.56 -10.02 -37.14
CA PRO A 38 12.47 -11.34 -37.75
C PRO A 38 11.64 -11.26 -39.03
N GLU A 39 12.11 -11.90 -40.11
CA GLU A 39 11.39 -11.92 -41.39
C GLU A 39 10.02 -12.56 -41.18
N THR A 40 8.99 -11.71 -41.24
CA THR A 40 7.57 -12.06 -41.10
C THR A 40 7.24 -12.70 -39.75
N PRO A 41 6.80 -11.90 -38.75
CA PRO A 41 6.07 -12.45 -37.62
C PRO A 41 4.92 -13.30 -38.17
N GLU A 42 4.82 -14.57 -37.76
CA GLU A 42 3.58 -15.32 -37.96
C GLU A 42 2.41 -14.43 -37.51
N GLU A 43 1.34 -14.35 -38.32
CA GLU A 43 0.17 -13.53 -37.97
C GLU A 43 -0.20 -13.88 -36.53
N PRO A 44 -0.11 -12.93 -35.57
CA PRO A 44 -0.29 -13.26 -34.18
C PRO A 44 -1.67 -13.89 -34.04
N THR A 45 -1.72 -15.15 -33.64
CA THR A 45 -2.99 -15.73 -33.21
C THR A 45 -3.55 -14.78 -32.18
N GLU A 46 -4.77 -14.30 -32.41
CA GLU A 46 -5.42 -13.35 -31.52
C GLU A 46 -5.25 -13.89 -30.11
N PRO A 47 -4.50 -13.19 -29.23
CA PRO A 47 -4.25 -13.70 -27.90
C PRO A 47 -5.61 -13.97 -27.29
N GLU A 48 -5.80 -15.19 -26.77
CA GLU A 48 -6.98 -15.51 -25.97
C GLU A 48 -7.25 -14.31 -25.06
N GLN A 49 -8.35 -13.61 -25.34
CA GLN A 49 -8.65 -12.37 -24.64
C GLN A 49 -8.66 -12.76 -23.16
N PRO A 50 -7.83 -12.12 -22.32
CA PRO A 50 -7.75 -12.50 -20.92
C PRO A 50 -9.16 -12.48 -20.39
N THR A 51 -9.67 -13.64 -19.99
CA THR A 51 -10.94 -13.68 -19.29
C THR A 51 -10.75 -12.72 -18.13
N THR A 52 -11.65 -11.74 -18.03
CA THR A 52 -11.65 -10.84 -16.87
C THR A 52 -11.56 -11.77 -15.67
N PRO A 53 -10.49 -11.69 -14.86
CA PRO A 53 -10.40 -12.49 -13.66
C PRO A 53 -11.73 -12.30 -12.94
N ASP A 54 -12.41 -13.39 -12.57
CA ASP A 54 -13.53 -13.31 -11.65
C ASP A 54 -13.09 -12.33 -10.58
N THR A 55 -13.84 -11.22 -10.46
CA THR A 55 -13.49 -10.12 -9.55
C THR A 55 -12.98 -10.76 -8.28
N PRO A 56 -11.71 -10.57 -7.88
CA PRO A 56 -11.18 -11.22 -6.71
C PRO A 56 -12.20 -10.96 -5.62
N ASN A 57 -12.82 -12.02 -5.10
CA ASN A 57 -13.81 -11.91 -4.04
C ASN A 57 -13.10 -11.30 -2.84
N LYS A 58 -13.06 -9.96 -2.81
CA LYS A 58 -12.42 -9.07 -1.85
C LYS A 58 -11.49 -9.79 -0.87
N THR A 59 -10.30 -10.20 -1.31
CA THR A 59 -9.17 -10.36 -0.39
C THR A 59 -8.52 -9.01 -0.28
N THR A 60 -8.99 -8.26 0.70
CA THR A 60 -8.58 -6.90 1.03
C THR A 60 -7.08 -6.89 1.38
N ASP A 61 -6.21 -6.63 0.41
CA ASP A 61 -4.78 -6.33 0.62
C ASP A 61 -4.55 -4.89 1.11
N ALA A 62 -5.64 -4.11 1.26
CA ALA A 62 -5.59 -2.95 2.13
C ALA A 62 -5.10 -3.41 3.52
N PRO A 63 -4.23 -2.64 4.22
CA PRO A 63 -3.90 -2.96 5.59
C PRO A 63 -5.20 -3.17 6.34
N LYS A 64 -5.21 -4.11 7.29
CA LYS A 64 -6.35 -4.32 8.19
C LYS A 64 -6.49 -3.11 9.13
N THR A 65 -6.70 -1.91 8.58
CA THR A 65 -7.01 -0.70 9.32
C THR A 65 -8.38 -0.88 9.89
N GLY A 66 -8.47 -1.18 11.19
CA GLY A 66 -9.59 -0.82 12.08
C GLY A 66 -11.04 -1.17 11.70
N ASP A 67 -11.33 -1.81 10.56
CA ASP A 67 -12.68 -1.97 10.00
C ASP A 67 -13.59 -2.84 10.89
N ASN A 68 -13.00 -3.58 11.83
CA ASN A 68 -13.68 -4.45 12.78
C ASN A 68 -13.73 -3.85 14.20
N THR A 69 -13.53 -2.53 14.34
CA THR A 69 -13.64 -1.86 15.65
C THR A 69 -15.04 -2.14 16.22
N ASN A 70 -15.10 -2.68 17.45
CA ASN A 70 -16.38 -3.00 18.10
C ASN A 70 -17.08 -1.70 18.57
N ILE A 71 -17.70 -1.00 17.62
CA ILE A 71 -18.41 0.26 17.83
C ILE A 71 -19.54 0.08 18.86
N ALA A 72 -20.19 -1.08 18.89
CA ALA A 72 -21.22 -1.39 19.88
C ALA A 72 -20.67 -1.37 21.32
N LEU A 73 -19.47 -1.92 21.54
CA LEU A 73 -18.78 -1.88 22.83
C LEU A 73 -18.45 -0.44 23.23
N PHE A 74 -17.91 0.37 22.33
CA PHE A 74 -17.58 1.77 22.63
C PHE A 74 -18.82 2.63 22.88
N LEU A 75 -19.89 2.46 22.09
CA LEU A 75 -21.17 3.13 22.32
C LEU A 75 -21.80 2.69 23.64
N GLY A 76 -21.75 1.40 23.98
CA GLY A 76 -22.21 0.88 25.26
C GLY A 76 -21.45 1.50 26.44
N LEU A 77 -20.12 1.61 26.32
CA LEU A 77 -19.26 2.21 27.33
C LEU A 77 -19.53 3.72 27.48
N LEU A 78 -19.77 4.42 26.37
CA LEU A 78 -20.15 5.84 26.36
C LEU A 78 -21.49 6.06 27.08
N VAL A 79 -22.51 5.25 26.78
CA VAL A 79 -23.83 5.36 27.42
C VAL A 79 -23.75 5.04 28.91
N LEU A 80 -23.00 4.00 29.29
CA LEU A 80 -22.81 3.63 30.70
C LEU A 80 -22.13 4.76 31.49
N SER A 81 -21.10 5.38 30.91
CA SER A 81 -20.41 6.54 31.48
C SER A 81 -21.36 7.74 31.62
N GLY A 82 -22.08 8.09 30.55
CA GLY A 82 -23.03 9.21 30.55
C GLY A 82 -24.19 9.02 31.52
N ALA A 83 -24.73 7.80 31.63
CA ALA A 83 -25.83 7.48 32.54
C ALA A 83 -25.43 7.59 34.02
N GLY A 84 -24.18 7.28 34.38
CA GLY A 84 -23.68 7.47 35.75
C GLY A 84 -23.64 8.94 36.15
N VAL A 85 -23.11 9.81 35.27
CA VAL A 85 -23.04 11.25 35.51
C VAL A 85 -24.44 11.88 35.50
N ALA A 86 -25.25 11.57 34.48
CA ALA A 86 -26.61 12.08 34.38
C ALA A 86 -27.51 11.59 35.53
N GLY A 87 -27.37 10.33 35.94
CA GLY A 87 -28.12 9.73 37.04
C GLY A 87 -27.79 10.37 38.38
N THR A 88 -26.51 10.57 38.70
CA THR A 88 -26.09 11.25 39.93
C THR A 88 -26.52 12.73 39.94
N TYR A 89 -26.38 13.43 38.81
CA TYR A 89 -26.86 14.80 38.66
C TYR A 89 -28.37 14.92 38.83
N PHE A 90 -29.15 14.04 38.18
CA PHE A 90 -30.62 14.05 38.26
C PHE A 90 -31.10 13.68 39.67
N PHE A 91 -30.47 12.70 40.32
CA PHE A 91 -30.82 12.32 41.71
C PHE A 91 -30.55 13.47 42.68
N LYS A 92 -29.42 14.17 42.54
CA LYS A 92 -29.12 15.37 43.33
C LYS A 92 -30.14 16.49 43.04
N ARG A 93 -30.53 16.69 41.78
CA ARG A 93 -31.52 17.70 41.39
C ARG A 93 -32.95 17.39 41.88
N ARG A 94 -33.30 16.11 42.05
CA ARG A 94 -34.63 15.70 42.55
C ARG A 94 -34.73 15.72 44.08
N ARG A 95 -33.59 15.73 44.78
CA ARG A 95 -33.50 15.87 46.25
C ARG A 95 -33.33 17.31 46.73
N SER A 96 -33.08 18.25 45.81
CA SER A 96 -33.09 19.69 46.08
C SER A 96 -34.44 20.29 45.75
#